data_AF-A0A3C1NCZ0-F1
#
_entry.id   AF-A0A3C1NCZ0-F1
#
_cell.length_a   1.000
_cell.length_b   1.000
_cell.length_c   1.000
_cell.angle_alpha   90.00
_cell.angle_beta   90.00
_cell.angle_gamma   90.00
#
_symmetry.space_group_name_H-M   'P 1'
#
loop_
_entity.id
_entity.type
_entity.pdbx_description
1 polymer ?
#
loop_
_entity_poly.entity_id
_entity_poly.type
_entity_poly.pdbx_seq_one_letter_code
_entity_poly.pdbx_strand_id
1 'polypeptide(L)'
;LGGPVSLEKSLKVANDMLAANGLADSIHLEEGSGISRDNRFTARGLAQLLHLFEPNATLLRSGRGTLFKTGTFSGVRTLAGYADTSKHGRVRFVIALRSNDSAMRFRLLKAIQSGL
;
A
#
# COMPACT_ATOMS: atom_id res chain seq x y z
N LEU A 1 29.19 11.29 -2.64
CA LEU A 1 29.23 10.17 -1.68
C LEU A 1 30.25 10.55 -0.60
N GLY A 2 30.09 10.34 0.70
CA GLY A 2 29.08 9.60 1.43
C GLY A 2 29.34 9.82 2.94
N GLY A 3 28.48 10.59 3.58
CA GLY A 3 28.36 10.55 5.05
C GLY A 3 27.36 9.47 5.46
N PRO A 4 27.28 9.11 6.76
CA PRO A 4 26.37 8.08 7.25
C PRO A 4 24.91 8.38 6.88
N VAL A 5 24.13 7.31 6.72
CA VAL A 5 22.70 7.39 6.43
C VAL A 5 21.96 8.03 7.60
N SER A 6 21.02 8.92 7.31
CA SER A 6 20.12 9.53 8.30
C SER A 6 18.68 9.43 7.79
N LEU A 7 17.71 9.46 8.71
CA LEU A 7 16.28 9.45 8.35
C LEU A 7 15.95 10.59 7.37
N GLU A 8 16.44 11.80 7.63
CA GLU A 8 16.28 12.96 6.75
C GLU A 8 16.77 12.69 5.32
N LYS A 9 17.97 12.11 5.15
CA LYS A 9 18.50 11.77 3.83
C LYS A 9 17.66 10.69 3.15
N SER A 10 17.21 9.68 3.89
CA SER A 10 16.34 8.63 3.37
C SER A 10 14.99 9.17 2.92
N LEU A 11 14.37 10.05 3.72
CA LEU A 11 13.11 10.71 3.38
C LEU A 11 13.24 11.62 2.19
N LYS A 12 14.35 12.40 2.10
CA LYS A 12 14.62 13.22 0.92
C LYS A 12 14.62 12.38 -0.35
N VAL A 13 15.38 11.29 -0.37
CA VAL A 13 15.44 10.41 -1.55
C VAL A 13 14.09 9.77 -1.83
N ALA A 14 13.38 9.28 -0.81
CA ALA A 14 12.06 8.68 -0.97
C ALA A 14 11.03 9.68 -1.56
N ASN A 15 11.00 10.91 -1.06
CA ASN A 15 10.11 11.96 -1.53
C ASN A 15 10.47 12.42 -2.95
N ASP A 16 11.77 12.54 -3.27
CA ASP A 16 12.24 12.84 -4.63
C ASP A 16 11.77 11.74 -5.61
N MET A 17 11.82 10.46 -5.21
CA MET A 17 11.29 9.34 -6.01
C MET A 17 9.76 9.38 -6.15
N LEU A 18 9.02 9.70 -5.09
CA LEU A 18 7.57 9.84 -5.16
C LEU A 18 7.17 10.98 -6.10
N ALA A 19 7.83 12.13 -6.00
CA ALA A 19 7.59 13.28 -6.87
C ALA A 19 7.87 12.97 -8.34
N ALA A 20 8.99 12.29 -8.64
CA ALA A 20 9.33 11.86 -9.99
C ALA A 20 8.28 10.93 -10.63
N ASN A 21 7.47 10.26 -9.81
CA ASN A 21 6.40 9.36 -10.23
C ASN A 21 5.00 9.97 -10.10
N GLY A 22 4.89 11.29 -9.85
CA GLY A 22 3.60 11.99 -9.72
C GLY A 22 2.83 11.63 -8.45
N LEU A 23 3.52 11.20 -7.39
CA LEU A 23 2.90 10.73 -6.14
C LEU A 23 3.05 11.72 -4.97
N ALA A 24 3.72 12.86 -5.17
CA ALA A 24 4.00 13.84 -4.11
C ALA A 24 2.74 14.31 -3.36
N ASP A 25 1.66 14.59 -4.08
CA ASP A 25 0.40 15.05 -3.45
C ASP A 25 -0.43 13.92 -2.85
N SER A 26 -0.09 12.67 -3.19
CA SER A 26 -0.89 11.50 -2.84
C SER A 26 -0.28 10.64 -1.74
N ILE A 27 1.01 10.80 -1.44
CA ILE A 27 1.74 10.02 -0.43
C ILE A 27 2.67 10.96 0.32
N HIS A 28 2.45 11.06 1.63
CA HIS A 28 3.31 11.76 2.58
C HIS A 28 3.93 10.75 3.53
N LEU A 29 5.27 10.70 3.56
CA LEU A 29 6.04 9.78 4.39
C LEU A 29 6.82 10.55 5.46
N GLU A 30 6.59 10.18 6.71
CA GLU A 30 7.40 10.57 7.87
C GLU A 30 8.48 9.53 8.15
N GLU A 31 8.22 8.26 7.81
CA GLU A 31 9.18 7.16 7.94
C GLU A 31 8.71 5.92 7.15
N GLY A 32 9.60 4.93 6.97
CA GLY A 32 9.39 3.78 6.07
C GLY A 32 8.72 2.53 6.67
N SER A 33 8.65 2.39 7.99
CA SER A 33 7.99 1.28 8.68
C SER A 33 6.46 1.41 8.69
N GLY A 34 5.94 2.64 8.54
CA GLY A 34 4.52 2.95 8.55
C GLY A 34 3.94 3.18 9.95
N ILE A 35 4.76 3.21 11.02
CA ILE A 35 4.38 3.46 12.43
C ILE A 35 3.87 4.87 12.68
N SER A 36 4.41 5.87 11.99
CA SER A 36 3.97 7.25 12.17
C SER A 36 2.51 7.42 11.77
N ARG A 37 1.73 8.06 12.64
CA ARG A 37 0.33 8.44 12.38
C ARG A 37 0.21 9.59 11.38
N ASP A 38 1.32 10.28 11.13
CA ASP A 38 1.39 11.37 10.19
C ASP A 38 1.77 10.91 8.77
N ASN A 39 2.12 9.63 8.58
CA ASN A 39 2.10 9.03 7.25
C ASN A 39 0.69 9.12 6.66
N ARG A 40 0.57 9.66 5.46
CA ARG A 40 -0.71 9.80 4.76
C ARG A 40 -0.59 9.26 3.35
N PHE A 41 -1.67 8.66 2.87
CA PHE A 41 -1.79 8.32 1.47
C PHE A 41 -3.26 8.34 1.03
N THR A 42 -3.48 8.65 -0.24
CA THR A 42 -4.78 8.43 -0.88
C THR A 42 -4.87 7.00 -1.41
N ALA A 43 -6.08 6.44 -1.48
CA ALA A 43 -6.28 5.11 -2.06
C ALA A 43 -5.85 5.07 -3.54
N ARG A 44 -6.10 6.15 -4.29
CA ARG A 44 -5.70 6.29 -5.69
C ARG A 44 -4.20 6.35 -5.87
N GLY A 45 -3.51 7.16 -5.05
CA GLY A 45 -2.05 7.24 -5.07
C GLY A 45 -1.39 5.92 -4.74
N LEU A 46 -1.90 5.21 -3.72
CA LEU A 46 -1.37 3.89 -3.38
C LEU A 46 -1.66 2.85 -4.49
N ALA A 47 -2.77 2.96 -5.22
CA ALA A 47 -3.03 2.12 -6.39
C ALA A 47 -2.07 2.42 -7.56
N GLN A 48 -1.70 3.68 -7.78
CA GLN A 48 -0.66 4.06 -8.75
C GLN A 48 0.72 3.57 -8.32
N LEU A 49 1.05 3.65 -7.03
CA LEU A 49 2.26 3.04 -6.49
C LEU A 49 2.28 1.53 -6.73
N LEU A 50 1.16 0.83 -6.53
CA LEU A 50 1.03 -0.59 -6.86
C LEU A 50 1.17 -0.85 -8.38
N HIS A 51 0.78 0.07 -9.25
CA HIS A 51 1.06 -0.08 -10.67
C HIS A 51 2.57 -0.10 -10.97
N LEU A 52 3.31 0.85 -10.38
CA LEU A 52 4.77 0.91 -10.52
C LEU A 52 5.47 -0.27 -9.84
N PHE A 53 4.90 -0.79 -8.75
CA PHE A 53 5.45 -1.88 -7.96
C PHE A 53 5.21 -3.28 -8.55
N GLU A 54 4.40 -3.41 -9.61
CA GLU A 54 3.99 -4.70 -10.18
C GLU A 54 5.13 -5.67 -10.50
N PRO A 55 6.29 -5.25 -11.05
CA PRO A 55 7.43 -6.15 -11.27
C PRO A 55 7.95 -6.82 -10.00
N ASN A 56 7.69 -6.21 -8.84
CA ASN A 56 8.13 -6.65 -7.53
C ASN A 56 6.98 -7.25 -6.68
N ALA A 57 5.82 -7.54 -7.28
CA ALA A 57 4.63 -7.98 -6.54
C ALA A 57 4.85 -9.23 -5.67
N THR A 58 5.79 -10.10 -6.05
CA THR A 58 6.16 -11.33 -5.33
C THR A 58 6.80 -11.07 -3.97
N LEU A 59 7.26 -9.83 -3.70
CA LEU A 59 7.75 -9.42 -2.38
C LEU A 59 6.62 -9.24 -1.35
N LEU A 60 5.38 -9.12 -1.81
CA LEU A 60 4.22 -9.06 -0.91
C LEU A 60 3.91 -10.45 -0.34
N ARG A 61 3.30 -10.45 0.84
CA ARG A 61 2.78 -11.69 1.42
C ARG A 61 1.75 -12.31 0.47
N SER A 62 1.88 -13.60 0.20
CA SER A 62 0.97 -14.36 -0.64
C SER A 62 -0.08 -15.13 0.17
N GLY A 63 -1.25 -15.35 -0.44
CA GLY A 63 -2.27 -16.27 0.06
C GLY A 63 -3.49 -16.35 -0.84
N ARG A 64 -3.96 -17.57 -1.16
CA ARG A 64 -5.20 -17.86 -1.93
C ARG A 64 -5.46 -16.88 -3.10
N GLY A 65 -4.54 -16.80 -4.06
CA GLY A 65 -4.69 -15.95 -5.26
C GLY A 65 -4.57 -14.45 -4.97
N THR A 66 -3.91 -14.06 -3.89
CA THR A 66 -3.68 -12.65 -3.53
C THR A 66 -2.24 -12.42 -3.09
N LEU A 67 -1.78 -11.20 -3.34
CA LEU A 67 -0.49 -10.66 -2.92
C LEU A 67 -0.77 -9.34 -2.21
N PHE A 68 -0.50 -9.21 -0.91
CA PHE A 68 -0.89 -8.01 -0.19
C PHE A 68 0.04 -7.63 0.96
N LYS A 69 -0.04 -6.36 1.34
CA LYS A 69 0.47 -5.84 2.61
C LYS A 69 -0.69 -5.45 3.52
N THR A 70 -0.58 -5.85 4.78
CA THR A 70 -1.45 -5.36 5.85
C THR A 70 -0.85 -4.11 6.50
N GLY A 71 -1.71 -3.16 6.88
CA GLY A 71 -1.40 -2.12 7.86
C GLY A 71 -2.46 -2.14 8.96
N THR A 72 -2.03 -2.01 10.21
CA THR A 72 -2.92 -2.08 11.37
C THR A 72 -2.49 -1.03 12.38
N PHE A 73 -3.34 -0.05 12.62
CA PHE A 73 -3.19 0.96 13.68
C PHE A 73 -4.46 1.01 14.52
N SER A 74 -4.38 1.52 15.75
CA SER A 74 -5.62 1.73 16.53
C SER A 74 -6.58 2.63 15.75
N GLY A 75 -7.79 2.12 15.50
CA GLY A 75 -8.84 2.79 14.71
C GLY A 75 -8.73 2.67 13.19
N VAL A 76 -7.67 2.05 12.65
CA VAL A 76 -7.44 1.94 11.19
C VAL A 76 -7.02 0.53 10.79
N ARG A 77 -7.65 0.00 9.73
CA ARG A 77 -7.27 -1.28 9.10
C ARG A 77 -7.05 -1.04 7.62
N THR A 78 -5.86 -1.39 7.13
CA THR A 78 -5.52 -1.29 5.71
C THR A 78 -5.12 -2.65 5.13
N LEU A 79 -5.40 -2.81 3.85
CA LEU A 79 -4.99 -3.95 3.02
C LEU A 79 -4.79 -3.43 1.59
N ALA A 80 -3.61 -3.61 1.03
CA ALA A 80 -3.32 -3.15 -0.32
C ALA A 80 -2.47 -4.17 -1.07
N GLY A 81 -2.72 -4.33 -2.36
CA GLY A 81 -1.97 -5.28 -3.18
C GLY A 81 -2.74 -5.70 -4.43
N TYR A 82 -2.57 -6.97 -4.80
CA TYR A 82 -3.12 -7.58 -6.00
C TYR A 82 -4.01 -8.77 -5.65
N ALA A 83 -5.09 -8.94 -6.41
CA ALA A 83 -6.01 -10.06 -6.27
C ALA A 83 -6.32 -10.64 -7.64
N ASP A 84 -6.18 -11.95 -7.77
CA ASP A 84 -6.71 -12.69 -8.91
C ASP A 84 -8.23 -12.82 -8.72
N THR A 85 -8.98 -12.27 -9.67
CA THR A 85 -10.44 -12.23 -9.64
C THR A 85 -11.04 -13.30 -10.56
N SER A 86 -12.24 -13.74 -10.25
CA SER A 86 -12.98 -14.72 -11.07
C SER A 86 -13.37 -14.21 -12.47
N LYS A 87 -13.46 -12.89 -12.67
CA LYS A 87 -14.01 -12.28 -13.91
C LYS A 87 -13.06 -11.34 -14.65
N HIS A 88 -12.12 -10.70 -13.96
CA HIS A 88 -11.34 -9.57 -14.50
C HIS A 88 -9.82 -9.82 -14.49
N GLY A 89 -9.40 -11.06 -14.24
CA GLY A 89 -7.98 -11.39 -14.06
C GLY A 89 -7.42 -10.73 -12.80
N ARG A 90 -6.12 -10.41 -12.83
CA ARG A 90 -5.44 -9.77 -11.70
C ARG A 90 -5.78 -8.28 -11.63
N VAL A 91 -6.27 -7.84 -10.48
CA VAL A 91 -6.58 -6.43 -10.20
C VAL A 91 -5.72 -5.88 -9.07
N ARG A 92 -5.51 -4.57 -9.07
CA ARG A 92 -4.90 -3.82 -7.96
C ARG A 92 -6.02 -3.37 -7.02
N PHE A 93 -5.80 -3.45 -5.71
CA PHE A 93 -6.78 -3.00 -4.73
C PHE A 93 -6.13 -2.24 -3.58
N VAL A 94 -6.90 -1.31 -3.01
CA VAL A 94 -6.56 -0.61 -1.77
C VAL A 94 -7.82 -0.54 -0.91
N ILE A 95 -7.74 -1.09 0.30
CA ILE A 95 -8.77 -1.05 1.32
C ILE A 95 -8.18 -0.27 2.50
N ALA A 96 -8.81 0.86 2.86
CA ALA A 96 -8.44 1.65 4.02
C ALA A 96 -9.70 1.99 4.82
N LEU A 97 -9.84 1.38 6.00
CA LEU A 97 -11.05 1.48 6.81
C LEU A 97 -10.73 2.16 8.14
N ARG A 98 -11.56 3.14 8.53
CA ARG A 98 -11.63 3.62 9.90
C ARG A 98 -12.45 2.62 10.72
N SER A 99 -11.78 1.61 11.28
CA SER A 99 -12.42 0.56 12.06
C SER A 99 -11.38 -0.18 12.90
N ASN A 100 -11.83 -0.82 13.98
CA ASN A 100 -11.05 -1.82 14.71
C ASN A 100 -11.35 -3.26 14.27
N ASP A 101 -12.37 -3.47 13.43
CA ASP A 101 -12.73 -4.77 12.86
C ASP A 101 -11.72 -5.19 11.78
N SER A 102 -10.80 -6.07 12.18
CA SER A 102 -9.80 -6.66 11.29
C SER A 102 -10.38 -7.58 10.23
N ALA A 103 -11.57 -8.16 10.45
CA ALA A 103 -12.18 -9.11 9.52
C ALA A 103 -12.80 -8.41 8.31
N MET A 104 -13.28 -7.17 8.47
CA MET A 104 -13.95 -6.44 7.38
C MET A 104 -13.08 -6.29 6.13
N ARG A 105 -11.78 -5.93 6.28
CA ARG A 105 -10.87 -5.81 5.13
C ARG A 105 -10.71 -7.11 4.35
N PHE A 106 -10.79 -8.26 5.02
CA PHE A 106 -10.71 -9.56 4.36
C PHE A 106 -12.04 -9.99 3.75
N ARG A 107 -13.17 -9.57 4.31
CA ARG A 107 -14.48 -9.74 3.66
C ARG A 107 -14.56 -8.94 2.36
N LEU A 108 -14.11 -7.68 2.38
CA LEU A 108 -14.01 -6.86 1.16
C LEU A 108 -13.04 -7.46 0.13
N LEU A 109 -11.89 -7.97 0.56
CA LEU A 109 -10.97 -8.67 -0.33
C LEU A 109 -11.63 -9.89 -1.00
N LYS A 110 -12.30 -10.75 -0.22
CA LYS A 110 -13.04 -11.90 -0.79
C LYS A 110 -14.07 -11.46 -1.82
N ALA A 111 -14.75 -10.35 -1.54
CA ALA A 111 -15.74 -9.80 -2.43
C ALA A 111 -15.08 -9.31 -3.75
N ILE A 112 -13.94 -8.60 -3.69
CA ILE A 112 -13.13 -8.26 -4.87
C ILE A 112 -12.70 -9.52 -5.64
N GLN A 113 -12.23 -10.56 -4.95
CA GLN A 113 -11.82 -11.83 -5.57
C GLN A 113 -12.98 -12.56 -6.27
N SER A 114 -14.19 -12.53 -5.70
CA SER A 114 -15.38 -13.06 -6.35
C SER A 114 -15.81 -12.27 -7.59
N GLY A 115 -15.08 -11.20 -7.91
CA GLY A 115 -15.42 -10.27 -8.98
C GLY A 115 -16.73 -9.57 -8.64
N LEU A 116 -16.82 -9.08 -7.37
CA LEU A 116 -17.86 -8.17 -6.89
C LEU A 116 -18.43 -7.36 -8.06
#